data_AF-A0A951S928-F1
#
_entry.id   AF-A0A951S928-F1
#
_cell.length_a   1.000
_cell.length_b   1.000
_cell.length_c   1.000
_cell.angle_alpha   90.00
_cell.angle_beta   90.00
_cell.angle_gamma   90.00
#
_symmetry.space_group_name_H-M   'P 1'
#
loop_
_entity.id
_entity.type
_entity.pdbx_description
1 polymer ?
#
loop_
_entity_poly.entity_id
_entity_poly.type
_entity_poly.pdbx_seq_one_letter_code
_entity_poly.pdbx_strand_id
1 'polypeptide(L)'
;EQRFRPEYSYYRFSSHYFSWDNNLNATQVSNKRLLIHTNTFRNNFNLALNHYTVSDYTYLNAAMLPEQQATNANVLQIELSKTFQLGKLYLHNQLYYQHSKSTSIPLPEFGAFTRLYFQSKFYGSIIQLGIDAFYNTAYYGLGWNPISRLFYIQQQTKIGNYPLLNPYFSMQVNRVTVFAQYDHVNQNLINKGFYNTPHYPIALQSFKFGIKWRMYY
;
A
#
# COMPACT_ATOMS: atom_id res chain seq x y z
N GLU A 1 -19.68 -5.94 -8.88
CA GLU A 1 -19.75 -4.46 -8.75
C GLU A 1 -19.96 -4.12 -7.29
N GLN A 2 -19.27 -3.10 -6.80
CA GLN A 2 -19.37 -2.64 -5.43
C GLN A 2 -19.78 -1.16 -5.43
N ARG A 3 -20.65 -0.77 -4.51
CA ARG A 3 -21.09 0.61 -4.34
C ARG A 3 -20.63 1.11 -2.99
N PHE A 4 -19.93 2.22 -2.99
CA PHE A 4 -19.43 2.87 -1.79
C PHE A 4 -20.10 4.23 -1.66
N ARG A 5 -20.76 4.45 -0.52
CA ARG A 5 -21.22 5.79 -0.18
C ARG A 5 -20.00 6.61 0.28
N PRO A 6 -19.79 7.82 -0.24
CA PRO A 6 -18.82 8.75 0.31
C PRO A 6 -19.03 8.93 1.81
N GLU A 7 -17.96 9.27 2.52
CA GLU A 7 -18.05 9.61 3.93
C GLU A 7 -18.93 10.85 4.13
N TYR A 8 -19.62 10.95 5.28
CA TYR A 8 -20.54 12.06 5.57
C TYR A 8 -19.88 13.44 5.44
N SER A 9 -18.60 13.54 5.78
CA SER A 9 -17.77 14.74 5.65
C SER A 9 -17.71 15.28 4.21
N TYR A 10 -17.88 14.46 3.18
CA TYR A 10 -17.99 14.92 1.78
C TYR A 10 -19.36 15.53 1.45
N TYR A 11 -20.42 15.04 2.08
CA TYR A 11 -21.78 15.58 1.91
C TYR A 11 -21.91 16.92 2.58
N ARG A 12 -21.54 17.00 3.87
CA ARG A 12 -21.70 18.22 4.65
C ARG A 12 -20.51 18.46 5.54
N PHE A 13 -19.97 19.66 5.46
CA PHE A 13 -18.93 20.15 6.34
C PHE A 13 -19.11 21.64 6.56
N SER A 14 -18.86 22.11 7.77
CA SER A 14 -18.88 23.52 8.09
C SER A 14 -17.77 23.84 9.08
N SER A 15 -16.99 24.85 8.74
CA SER A 15 -15.89 25.40 9.53
C SER A 15 -15.73 26.87 9.14
N HIS A 16 -14.86 27.60 9.85
CA HIS A 16 -14.56 28.99 9.52
C HIS A 16 -13.97 29.16 8.10
N TYR A 17 -13.20 28.18 7.61
CA TYR A 17 -12.49 28.26 6.34
C TYR A 17 -13.21 27.57 5.18
N PHE A 18 -13.98 26.52 5.46
CA PHE A 18 -14.69 25.75 4.45
C PHE A 18 -16.10 25.41 4.89
N SER A 19 -17.05 25.53 3.98
CA SER A 19 -18.42 25.07 4.16
C SER A 19 -18.94 24.50 2.85
N TRP A 20 -19.58 23.34 2.91
CA TRP A 20 -20.25 22.74 1.75
C TRP A 20 -21.45 21.90 2.19
N ASP A 21 -22.43 21.80 1.30
CA ASP A 21 -23.59 20.93 1.43
C ASP A 21 -23.90 20.38 0.03
N ASN A 22 -23.42 19.17 -0.24
CA ASN A 22 -23.43 18.53 -1.55
C ASN A 22 -24.38 17.34 -1.56
N ASN A 23 -25.06 17.14 -2.68
CA ASN A 23 -25.78 15.90 -2.95
C ASN A 23 -24.93 15.01 -3.87
N LEU A 24 -24.19 14.07 -3.27
CA LEU A 24 -23.23 13.22 -3.98
C LEU A 24 -23.79 11.83 -4.25
N ASN A 25 -23.58 11.35 -5.47
CA ASN A 25 -23.90 9.97 -5.83
C ASN A 25 -22.95 8.98 -5.15
N ALA A 26 -23.40 7.73 -5.00
CA ALA A 26 -22.54 6.66 -4.52
C ALA A 26 -21.49 6.30 -5.57
N THR A 27 -20.21 6.28 -5.18
CA THR A 27 -19.10 5.80 -6.01
C THR A 27 -19.35 4.34 -6.39
N GLN A 28 -19.23 4.01 -7.68
CA GLN A 28 -19.36 2.65 -8.17
C GLN A 28 -18.01 2.13 -8.64
N VAL A 29 -17.64 0.94 -8.18
CA VAL A 29 -16.40 0.27 -8.55
C VAL A 29 -16.72 -1.08 -9.17
N SER A 30 -16.33 -1.25 -10.42
CA SER A 30 -16.36 -2.52 -11.14
C SER A 30 -14.93 -3.02 -11.33
N ASN A 31 -14.65 -4.27 -10.95
CA ASN A 31 -13.35 -4.89 -11.16
C ASN A 31 -13.53 -6.16 -12.00
N LYS A 32 -12.81 -6.22 -13.12
CA LYS A 32 -12.62 -7.45 -13.90
C LYS A 32 -11.23 -7.99 -13.63
N ARG A 33 -11.16 -9.16 -12.99
CA ARG A 33 -9.91 -9.81 -12.60
C ARG A 33 -9.71 -11.12 -13.36
N LEU A 34 -8.55 -11.26 -13.99
CA LEU A 34 -8.03 -12.52 -14.50
C LEU A 34 -6.87 -12.95 -13.61
N LEU A 35 -6.88 -14.20 -13.16
CA LEU A 35 -5.89 -14.74 -12.24
C LEU A 35 -5.32 -16.03 -12.80
N ILE A 36 -4.00 -16.08 -12.94
CA ILE A 36 -3.24 -17.29 -13.27
C ILE A 36 -2.38 -17.60 -12.06
N HIS A 37 -2.69 -18.70 -11.38
CA HIS A 37 -1.96 -19.14 -10.21
C HIS A 37 -1.56 -20.60 -10.32
N THR A 38 -0.33 -20.90 -9.89
CA THR A 38 0.21 -22.25 -9.85
C THR A 38 0.52 -22.63 -8.39
N ASN A 39 -0.04 -23.76 -7.95
CA ASN A 39 0.05 -24.25 -6.57
C ASN A 39 1.28 -25.14 -6.28
N THR A 40 2.15 -25.38 -7.26
CA THR A 40 3.30 -26.28 -7.08
C THR A 40 4.36 -25.63 -6.17
N PHE A 41 4.86 -26.37 -5.16
CA PHE A 41 5.80 -25.89 -4.13
C PHE A 41 7.02 -25.10 -4.68
N ARG A 42 7.55 -25.48 -5.86
CA ARG A 42 8.64 -24.76 -6.55
C ARG A 42 8.17 -23.72 -7.58
N ASN A 43 6.94 -23.85 -8.08
CA ASN A 43 6.33 -22.97 -9.07
C ASN A 43 5.15 -22.18 -8.48
N ASN A 44 5.30 -21.61 -7.29
CA ASN A 44 4.32 -20.69 -6.68
C ASN A 44 4.34 -19.32 -7.39
N PHE A 45 3.76 -19.32 -8.58
CA PHE A 45 3.60 -18.17 -9.45
C PHE A 45 2.17 -17.67 -9.34
N ASN A 46 2.01 -16.35 -9.27
CA ASN A 46 0.72 -15.70 -9.31
C ASN A 46 0.81 -14.50 -10.23
N LEU A 47 -0.02 -14.47 -11.26
CA LEU A 47 -0.18 -13.36 -12.18
C LEU A 47 -1.64 -12.93 -12.17
N ALA A 48 -1.91 -11.69 -11.80
CA ALA A 48 -3.24 -11.10 -11.86
C ALA A 48 -3.25 -9.94 -12.84
N LEU A 49 -4.28 -9.90 -13.68
CA LEU A 49 -4.64 -8.73 -14.47
C LEU A 49 -5.96 -8.20 -13.93
N ASN A 50 -5.95 -6.97 -13.44
CA ASN A 50 -7.13 -6.28 -12.92
C ASN A 50 -7.45 -5.09 -13.81
N HIS A 51 -8.73 -4.94 -14.15
CA HIS A 51 -9.25 -3.75 -14.81
C HIS A 51 -10.35 -3.16 -13.94
N TYR A 52 -10.06 -2.03 -13.30
CA TYR A 52 -11.01 -1.29 -12.50
C TYR A 52 -11.66 -0.19 -13.32
N THR A 53 -12.98 -0.11 -13.26
CA THR A 53 -13.75 1.04 -13.74
C THR A 53 -14.44 1.65 -12.53
N VAL A 54 -14.12 2.92 -12.28
CA VAL A 54 -14.65 3.71 -11.17
C VAL A 54 -15.52 4.81 -11.76
N SER A 55 -16.81 4.84 -11.39
CA SER A 55 -17.72 5.94 -11.71
C SER A 55 -18.04 6.73 -10.45
N ASP A 56 -18.40 8.00 -10.64
CA ASP A 56 -18.92 8.85 -9.56
C ASP A 56 -17.94 8.95 -8.37
N TYR A 57 -16.63 8.88 -8.62
CA TYR A 57 -15.63 8.97 -7.56
C TYR A 57 -15.62 10.38 -6.96
N THR A 58 -15.86 10.46 -5.66
CA THR A 58 -15.81 11.70 -4.89
C THR A 58 -14.42 11.89 -4.29
N TYR A 59 -13.81 13.06 -4.50
CA TYR A 59 -12.51 13.43 -3.95
C TYR A 59 -12.48 14.92 -3.62
N LEU A 60 -11.51 15.38 -2.82
CA LEU A 60 -11.25 16.81 -2.69
C LEU A 60 -10.29 17.26 -3.79
N ASN A 61 -10.66 18.28 -4.56
CA ASN A 61 -9.81 18.82 -5.61
C ASN A 61 -8.65 19.67 -5.05
N ALA A 62 -7.87 20.32 -5.92
CA ALA A 62 -6.74 21.16 -5.51
C ALA A 62 -7.15 22.38 -4.66
N ALA A 63 -8.41 22.82 -4.76
CA ALA A 63 -8.99 23.87 -3.92
C ALA A 63 -9.57 23.33 -2.59
N MET A 64 -9.34 22.04 -2.30
CA MET A 64 -9.83 21.34 -1.11
C MET A 64 -11.35 21.27 -1.00
N LEU A 65 -12.06 21.34 -2.13
CA LEU A 65 -13.51 21.24 -2.22
C LEU A 65 -13.92 19.87 -2.77
N PRO A 66 -15.02 19.26 -2.26
CA PRO A 66 -15.54 18.01 -2.81
C PRO A 66 -15.93 18.17 -4.27
N GLU A 67 -15.44 17.26 -5.09
CA GLU A 67 -15.73 17.16 -6.51
C GLU A 67 -15.97 15.69 -6.87
N GLN A 68 -16.92 15.46 -7.76
CA GLN A 68 -17.25 14.12 -8.26
C GLN A 68 -16.80 14.01 -9.71
N GLN A 69 -16.15 12.91 -10.06
CA GLN A 69 -15.70 12.68 -11.43
C GLN A 69 -16.88 12.66 -12.40
N ALA A 70 -16.80 13.50 -13.45
CA ALA A 70 -17.78 13.51 -14.53
C ALA A 70 -17.61 12.32 -15.49
N THR A 71 -16.40 11.76 -15.59
CA THR A 71 -16.07 10.64 -16.47
C THR A 71 -15.52 9.47 -15.67
N ASN A 72 -15.80 8.25 -16.15
CA ASN A 72 -15.32 7.04 -15.49
C ASN A 72 -13.79 6.96 -15.52
N ALA A 73 -13.17 6.77 -14.36
CA ALA A 73 -11.76 6.46 -14.26
C ALA A 73 -11.53 4.97 -14.52
N ASN A 74 -10.63 4.67 -15.45
CA ASN A 74 -10.17 3.32 -15.69
C ASN A 74 -8.75 3.15 -15.13
N VAL A 75 -8.53 2.05 -14.42
CA VAL A 75 -7.22 1.65 -13.88
C VAL A 75 -6.93 0.25 -14.36
N LEU A 76 -5.87 0.11 -15.16
CA LEU A 76 -5.32 -1.19 -15.51
C LEU A 76 -4.22 -1.52 -14.50
N GLN A 77 -4.24 -2.73 -13.95
CA GLN A 77 -3.21 -3.19 -13.02
C GLN A 77 -2.79 -4.62 -13.35
N ILE A 78 -1.48 -4.86 -13.31
CA ILE A 78 -0.83 -6.14 -13.49
C ILE A 78 -0.07 -6.44 -12.20
N GLU A 79 -0.36 -7.57 -11.57
CA GLU A 79 0.33 -8.01 -10.36
C GLU A 79 1.06 -9.32 -10.65
N LEU A 80 2.33 -9.40 -10.28
CA LEU A 80 3.14 -10.60 -10.41
C LEU A 80 3.74 -10.93 -9.04
N SER A 81 3.50 -12.14 -8.55
CA SER A 81 4.07 -12.64 -7.32
C SER A 81 4.76 -13.97 -7.55
N LYS A 82 6.02 -14.07 -7.11
CA LYS A 82 6.83 -15.28 -7.24
C LYS A 82 7.77 -15.43 -6.04
N THR A 83 7.84 -16.65 -5.49
CA THR A 83 8.87 -16.99 -4.51
C THR A 83 9.89 -17.91 -5.15
N PHE A 84 11.16 -17.55 -5.00
CA PHE A 84 12.30 -18.40 -5.32
C PHE A 84 12.81 -19.04 -4.04
N GLN A 85 13.14 -20.32 -4.09
CA GLN A 85 13.70 -21.05 -2.96
C GLN A 85 15.03 -21.68 -3.38
N LEU A 86 16.09 -21.35 -2.65
CA LEU A 86 17.40 -21.97 -2.78
C LEU A 86 17.80 -22.54 -1.41
N GLY A 87 17.49 -23.81 -1.19
CA GLY A 87 17.71 -24.49 0.09
C GLY A 87 16.91 -23.86 1.23
N LYS A 88 17.62 -23.19 2.15
CA LYS A 88 17.06 -22.47 3.30
C LYS A 88 16.84 -20.97 3.03
N LEU A 89 17.29 -20.47 1.89
CA LEU A 89 17.08 -19.09 1.46
C LEU A 89 15.82 -18.99 0.60
N TYR A 90 15.03 -17.97 0.86
CA TYR A 90 13.79 -17.69 0.18
C TYR A 90 13.80 -16.23 -0.26
N LEU A 91 13.43 -16.00 -1.52
CA LEU A 91 13.30 -14.69 -2.11
C LEU A 91 11.88 -14.56 -2.65
N HIS A 92 11.03 -13.90 -1.89
CA HIS A 92 9.65 -13.60 -2.27
C HIS A 92 9.60 -12.24 -2.95
N ASN A 93 9.01 -12.16 -4.14
CA ASN A 93 8.83 -10.92 -4.88
C ASN A 93 7.35 -10.75 -5.21
N GLN A 94 6.83 -9.55 -4.99
CA GLN A 94 5.53 -9.09 -5.44
C GLN A 94 5.75 -7.78 -6.18
N LEU A 95 5.52 -7.79 -7.47
CA LEU A 95 5.65 -6.65 -8.35
C LEU A 95 4.26 -6.27 -8.81
N TYR A 96 3.98 -4.99 -8.93
CA TYR A 96 2.79 -4.52 -9.59
C TYR A 96 3.11 -3.36 -10.51
N TYR A 97 2.39 -3.33 -11.62
CA TYR A 97 2.36 -2.21 -12.54
C TYR A 97 0.91 -1.77 -12.65
N GLN A 98 0.65 -0.48 -12.55
CA GLN A 98 -0.69 0.07 -12.67
C GLN A 98 -0.66 1.37 -13.44
N HIS A 99 -1.65 1.59 -14.28
CA HIS A 99 -1.74 2.78 -15.09
C HIS A 99 -3.18 3.29 -15.09
N SER A 100 -3.31 4.59 -14.83
CA SER A 100 -4.58 5.32 -14.95
C SER A 100 -4.34 6.63 -15.67
N LYS A 101 -5.28 7.00 -16.55
CA LYS A 101 -5.31 8.32 -17.19
C LYS A 101 -5.97 9.39 -16.32
N SER A 102 -6.62 8.98 -15.22
CA SER A 102 -7.34 9.89 -14.35
C SER A 102 -6.37 10.57 -13.38
N THR A 103 -6.40 11.90 -13.34
CA THR A 103 -5.66 12.68 -12.34
C THR A 103 -6.27 12.58 -10.95
N SER A 104 -7.53 12.13 -10.83
CA SER A 104 -8.20 12.05 -9.53
C SER A 104 -7.81 10.82 -8.71
N ILE A 105 -7.13 9.85 -9.31
CA ILE A 105 -6.67 8.63 -8.64
C ILE A 105 -5.15 8.55 -8.83
N PRO A 106 -4.36 9.32 -8.08
CA PRO A 106 -2.93 9.30 -8.23
C PRO A 106 -2.36 7.99 -7.69
N LEU A 107 -1.67 7.25 -8.56
CA LEU A 107 -1.16 5.93 -8.29
C LEU A 107 0.32 5.84 -8.68
N PRO A 108 1.18 5.16 -7.90
CA PRO A 108 2.50 4.80 -8.39
C PRO A 108 2.36 3.86 -9.58
N GLU A 109 3.04 4.17 -10.68
CA GLU A 109 2.95 3.34 -11.89
C GLU A 109 3.55 1.95 -11.68
N PHE A 110 4.56 1.85 -10.84
CA PHE A 110 5.21 0.60 -10.51
C PHE A 110 5.52 0.54 -9.01
N GLY A 111 5.35 -0.63 -8.44
CA GLY A 111 5.80 -0.93 -7.11
C GLY A 111 6.30 -2.35 -6.98
N ALA A 112 7.17 -2.54 -6.01
CA ALA A 112 7.83 -3.79 -5.71
C ALA A 112 7.90 -4.01 -4.21
N PHE A 113 7.53 -5.19 -3.79
CA PHE A 113 7.79 -5.72 -2.47
C PHE A 113 8.67 -6.96 -2.61
N THR A 114 9.85 -6.94 -2.02
CA THR A 114 10.79 -8.06 -2.03
C THR A 114 11.12 -8.43 -0.59
N ARG A 115 10.94 -9.69 -0.25
CA ARG A 115 11.31 -10.27 1.04
C ARG A 115 12.37 -11.33 0.82
N LEU A 116 13.58 -11.05 1.30
CA LEU A 116 14.68 -12.01 1.34
C LEU A 116 14.82 -12.55 2.75
N TYR A 117 14.74 -13.86 2.93
CA TYR A 117 14.83 -14.46 4.25
C TYR A 117 15.48 -15.83 4.25
N PHE A 118 16.21 -16.09 5.32
CA PHE A 118 16.70 -17.41 5.69
C PHE A 118 15.70 -18.04 6.66
N GLN A 119 15.29 -19.27 6.39
CA GLN A 119 14.41 -20.03 7.27
C GLN A 119 15.06 -21.36 7.66
N SER A 120 15.12 -21.65 8.96
CA SER A 120 15.58 -22.94 9.46
C SER A 120 14.75 -23.45 10.62
N LYS A 121 14.77 -24.78 10.81
CA LYS A 121 14.19 -25.44 11.98
C LYS A 121 15.31 -25.67 13.00
N PHE A 122 15.08 -25.27 14.24
CA PHE A 122 16.05 -25.42 15.33
C PHE A 122 15.31 -25.87 16.60
N TYR A 123 15.61 -27.08 17.11
CA TYR A 123 15.01 -27.65 18.33
C TYR A 123 13.49 -27.40 18.49
N GLY A 124 12.70 -27.77 17.46
CA GLY A 124 11.24 -27.61 17.48
C GLY A 124 10.71 -26.20 17.20
N SER A 125 11.61 -25.23 16.99
CA SER A 125 11.28 -23.87 16.56
C SER A 125 11.54 -23.67 15.06
N ILE A 126 10.80 -22.75 14.44
CA ILE A 126 11.08 -22.23 13.09
C ILE A 126 11.63 -20.82 13.26
N ILE A 127 12.87 -20.62 12.85
CA ILE A 127 13.54 -19.33 12.88
C ILE A 127 13.56 -18.75 11.46
N GLN A 128 13.20 -17.48 11.34
CA GLN A 128 13.28 -16.69 10.13
C GLN A 128 14.08 -15.42 10.44
N LEU A 129 15.10 -15.16 9.64
CA LEU A 129 15.84 -13.90 9.64
C LEU A 129 15.85 -13.37 8.22
N GLY A 130 15.42 -12.13 8.04
CA GLY A 130 15.25 -11.58 6.71
C GLY A 130 15.23 -10.06 6.66
N ILE A 131 15.04 -9.56 5.45
CA ILE A 131 14.89 -8.15 5.14
C ILE A 131 13.74 -7.98 4.17
N ASP A 132 12.83 -7.07 4.51
CA ASP A 132 11.73 -6.64 3.67
C ASP A 132 12.12 -5.35 2.97
N ALA A 133 11.95 -5.31 1.65
CA ALA A 133 12.21 -4.16 0.80
C ALA A 133 10.91 -3.73 0.11
N PHE A 134 10.50 -2.48 0.31
CA PHE A 134 9.35 -1.89 -0.36
C PHE A 134 9.82 -0.76 -1.26
N TYR A 135 9.36 -0.71 -2.49
CA TYR A 135 9.71 0.35 -3.43
C TYR A 135 8.51 0.74 -4.26
N ASN A 136 8.31 2.05 -4.43
CA ASN A 136 7.29 2.63 -5.30
C ASN A 136 7.94 3.69 -6.18
N THR A 137 7.54 3.79 -7.44
CA THR A 137 7.93 4.91 -8.29
C THR A 137 7.35 6.23 -7.79
N ALA A 138 7.92 7.35 -8.22
CA ALA A 138 7.43 8.66 -7.84
C ALA A 138 6.03 8.91 -8.40
N TYR A 139 5.09 9.32 -7.55
CA TYR A 139 3.73 9.70 -7.92
C TYR A 139 3.27 10.92 -7.13
N TYR A 140 2.22 11.60 -7.60
CA TYR A 140 1.65 12.74 -6.88
C TYR A 140 0.93 12.26 -5.63
N GLY A 141 1.50 12.48 -4.45
CA GLY A 141 0.87 12.08 -3.19
C GLY A 141 -0.40 12.90 -2.92
N LEU A 142 -1.40 12.33 -2.26
CA LEU A 142 -2.54 13.12 -1.80
C LEU A 142 -2.10 14.07 -0.69
N GLY A 143 -2.44 15.35 -0.75
CA GLY A 143 -2.20 16.27 0.36
C GLY A 143 -3.19 16.00 1.50
N TRP A 144 -2.81 16.30 2.73
CA TRP A 144 -3.71 16.19 3.88
C TRP A 144 -4.22 17.57 4.29
N ASN A 145 -5.54 17.75 4.33
CA ASN A 145 -6.16 18.97 4.88
C ASN A 145 -6.47 18.75 6.38
N PRO A 146 -5.78 19.43 7.30
CA PRO A 146 -6.01 19.24 8.74
C PRO A 146 -7.36 19.78 9.23
N ILE A 147 -7.97 20.72 8.49
CA ILE A 147 -9.26 21.33 8.87
C ILE A 147 -10.40 20.35 8.59
N SER A 148 -10.48 19.85 7.36
CA SER A 148 -11.51 18.86 6.98
C SER A 148 -11.16 17.44 7.38
N ARG A 149 -9.90 17.17 7.75
CA ARG A 149 -9.36 15.82 8.01
C ARG A 149 -9.54 14.87 6.83
N LEU A 150 -9.46 15.43 5.62
CA LEU A 150 -9.62 14.70 4.37
C LEU A 150 -8.37 14.88 3.52
N PHE A 151 -8.10 13.87 2.70
CA PHE A 151 -7.08 13.92 1.69
C PHE A 151 -7.60 14.66 0.45
N TYR A 152 -6.74 15.49 -0.15
CA TYR A 152 -7.03 16.24 -1.36
C TYR A 152 -5.98 16.01 -2.44
N ILE A 153 -6.39 16.23 -3.68
CA ILE A 153 -5.57 15.97 -4.84
C ILE A 153 -4.72 17.19 -5.11
N GLN A 154 -3.41 16.96 -5.26
CA GLN A 154 -2.44 18.00 -5.57
C GLN A 154 -1.44 17.48 -6.60
N GLN A 155 -0.91 18.37 -7.43
CA GLN A 155 0.04 18.04 -8.52
C GLN A 155 1.40 18.74 -8.35
N GLN A 156 1.71 19.25 -7.17
CA GLN A 156 2.93 20.01 -6.89
C GLN A 156 4.07 19.10 -6.39
N THR A 157 3.75 18.19 -5.48
CA THR A 157 4.74 17.36 -4.77
C THR A 157 4.59 15.89 -5.13
N LYS A 158 5.68 15.26 -5.61
CA LYS A 158 5.74 13.81 -5.78
C LYS A 158 6.32 13.14 -4.53
N ILE A 159 5.77 11.98 -4.18
CA ILE A 159 6.28 11.09 -3.12
C ILE A 159 6.67 9.74 -3.73
N GLY A 160 7.45 8.94 -3.00
CA GLY A 160 7.98 7.67 -3.48
C GLY A 160 9.41 7.77 -4.00
N ASN A 161 9.76 6.91 -4.96
CA ASN A 161 11.12 6.73 -5.51
C ASN A 161 12.20 6.49 -4.44
N TYR A 162 11.82 5.76 -3.39
CA TYR A 162 12.72 5.43 -2.30
C TYR A 162 12.44 4.01 -1.81
N PRO A 163 13.44 3.12 -1.80
CA PRO A 163 13.28 1.80 -1.23
C PRO A 163 13.26 1.91 0.31
N LEU A 164 12.30 1.30 0.97
CA LEU A 164 12.26 1.14 2.42
C LEU A 164 12.76 -0.25 2.78
N LEU A 165 13.80 -0.32 3.61
CA LEU A 165 14.41 -1.57 4.04
C LEU A 165 14.13 -1.83 5.53
N ASN A 166 13.53 -2.98 5.81
CA ASN A 166 13.10 -3.38 7.16
C ASN A 166 13.67 -4.77 7.49
N PRO A 167 14.84 -4.87 8.15
CA PRO A 167 15.33 -6.12 8.70
C PRO A 167 14.38 -6.65 9.77
N TYR A 168 14.17 -7.96 9.78
CA TYR A 168 13.33 -8.62 10.78
C TYR A 168 13.88 -9.97 11.21
N PHE A 169 13.45 -10.36 12.39
CA PHE A 169 13.65 -11.66 12.99
C PHE A 169 12.32 -12.20 13.49
N SER A 170 12.06 -13.47 13.27
CA SER A 170 10.87 -14.16 13.75
C SER A 170 11.24 -15.57 14.18
N MET A 171 10.78 -15.95 15.37
CA MET A 171 10.94 -17.29 15.92
C MET A 171 9.57 -17.81 16.34
N GLN A 172 9.13 -18.88 15.68
CA GLN A 172 7.92 -19.58 16.04
C GLN A 172 8.25 -20.85 16.82
N VAL A 173 7.79 -20.93 18.07
CA VAL A 173 7.83 -22.12 18.93
C VAL A 173 6.40 -22.58 19.16
N ASN A 174 6.02 -23.72 18.59
CA ASN A 174 4.65 -24.24 18.64
C ASN A 174 3.60 -23.18 18.22
N ARG A 175 2.89 -22.61 19.19
CA ARG A 175 1.77 -21.65 19.02
C ARG A 175 2.17 -20.19 19.28
N VAL A 176 3.41 -19.97 19.72
CA VAL A 176 3.94 -18.65 20.08
C VAL A 176 4.93 -18.22 19.02
N THR A 177 4.73 -17.04 18.44
CA THR A 177 5.67 -16.40 17.52
C THR A 177 6.21 -15.14 18.19
N VAL A 178 7.51 -15.11 18.45
CA VAL A 178 8.23 -13.92 18.88
C VAL A 178 8.80 -13.27 17.63
N PHE A 179 8.61 -11.95 17.47
CA PHE A 179 9.17 -11.22 16.35
C PHE A 179 9.80 -9.92 16.80
N ALA A 180 10.82 -9.50 16.04
CA ALA A 180 11.46 -8.20 16.15
C ALA A 180 11.70 -7.67 14.73
N GLN A 181 11.51 -6.38 14.53
CA GLN A 181 11.69 -5.71 13.24
C GLN A 181 12.29 -4.33 13.49
N TYR A 182 13.22 -3.94 12.63
CA TYR A 182 13.77 -2.59 12.62
C TYR A 182 13.33 -1.90 11.35
N ASP A 183 12.46 -0.90 11.48
CA ASP A 183 11.89 -0.19 10.35
C ASP A 183 12.87 0.84 9.81
N HIS A 184 12.90 0.98 8.48
CA HIS A 184 13.55 2.07 7.78
C HIS A 184 15.06 2.16 8.09
N VAL A 185 15.75 1.00 8.13
CA VAL A 185 17.19 0.92 8.45
C VAL A 185 18.05 1.80 7.56
N ASN A 186 17.61 2.04 6.32
CA ASN A 186 18.31 2.83 5.33
C ASN A 186 17.96 4.33 5.35
N GLN A 187 17.28 4.80 6.40
CA GLN A 187 17.06 6.22 6.62
C GLN A 187 18.40 6.98 6.57
N ASN A 188 18.42 8.13 5.88
CA ASN A 188 19.60 8.99 5.68
C ASN A 188 20.73 8.42 4.79
N LEU A 189 20.62 7.20 4.27
CA LEU A 189 21.65 6.63 3.38
C LEU A 189 21.52 7.08 1.92
N ILE A 190 20.29 7.32 1.44
CA ILE A 190 20.03 7.58 0.01
C ILE A 190 19.46 8.99 -0.23
N ASN A 191 18.58 9.50 0.63
CA ASN A 191 17.99 10.85 0.54
C ASN A 191 17.59 11.39 1.92
N LYS A 192 17.45 12.72 2.06
CA LYS A 192 17.18 13.41 3.35
C LYS A 192 15.72 13.86 3.56
N GLY A 193 14.78 13.38 2.75
CA GLY A 193 13.38 13.77 2.86
C GLY A 193 12.48 12.68 2.32
N PHE A 194 11.75 12.01 3.22
CA PHE A 194 10.80 10.96 2.87
C PHE A 194 9.44 11.36 3.40
N TYR A 195 8.42 11.30 2.56
CA TYR A 195 7.07 11.71 2.91
C TYR A 195 6.07 10.58 2.61
N ASN A 196 5.27 10.19 3.60
CA ASN A 196 4.13 9.28 3.41
C ASN A 196 2.99 10.01 2.68
N THR A 197 2.95 11.32 2.81
CA THR A 197 2.00 12.27 2.23
C THR A 197 2.75 13.60 2.15
N PRO A 198 2.58 14.44 1.11
CA PRO A 198 3.14 15.78 1.06
C PRO A 198 3.13 16.48 2.42
N HIS A 199 4.30 16.94 2.87
CA HIS A 199 4.55 17.59 4.17
C HIS A 199 4.43 16.73 5.44
N TYR A 200 4.15 15.42 5.32
CA TYR A 200 4.14 14.47 6.43
C TYR A 200 5.23 13.41 6.25
N PRO A 201 6.31 13.44 7.07
CA PRO A 201 7.43 12.56 6.88
C PRO A 201 7.06 11.09 7.10
N ILE A 202 7.77 10.17 6.44
CA ILE A 202 7.72 8.75 6.76
C ILE A 202 8.17 8.57 8.21
N ALA A 203 7.58 7.59 8.91
CA ALA A 203 8.00 7.22 10.25
C ALA A 203 9.54 7.07 10.31
N LEU A 204 10.12 7.67 11.35
CA LEU A 204 11.54 7.52 11.67
C LEU A 204 11.85 6.05 11.95
N GLN A 205 13.14 5.70 11.87
CA GLN A 205 13.67 4.43 12.34
C GLN A 205 13.04 4.03 13.67
N SER A 206 12.42 2.86 13.69
CA SER A 206 11.74 2.36 14.89
C SER A 206 11.99 0.88 15.05
N PHE A 207 12.27 0.48 16.29
CA PHE A 207 12.37 -0.92 16.65
C PHE A 207 11.01 -1.40 17.17
N LYS A 208 10.48 -2.45 16.54
CA LYS A 208 9.21 -3.08 16.89
C LYS A 208 9.50 -4.49 17.35
N PHE A 209 8.96 -4.88 18.49
CA PHE A 209 8.99 -6.26 18.96
C PHE A 209 7.62 -6.67 19.45
N GLY A 210 7.32 -7.96 19.42
CA GLY A 210 6.05 -8.45 19.88
C GLY A 210 5.98 -9.96 19.95
N ILE A 211 4.91 -10.43 20.57
CA ILE A 211 4.58 -11.83 20.71
C ILE A 211 3.19 -12.03 20.14
N LYS A 212 3.07 -12.97 19.20
CA LYS A 212 1.80 -13.42 18.65
C LYS A 212 1.52 -14.81 19.20
N TRP A 213 0.42 -14.94 19.93
CA TRP A 213 -0.02 -16.23 20.46
C TRP A 213 -1.34 -16.63 19.82
N ARG A 214 -1.35 -17.78 19.14
CA ARG A 214 -2.60 -18.43 18.72
C ARG A 214 -3.11 -19.29 19.87
N MET A 215 -4.13 -18.81 20.56
CA MET A 215 -4.90 -19.63 21.50
C MET A 215 -5.92 -20.46 20.70
N TYR A 216 -6.05 -21.75 21.02
CA TYR A 216 -7.18 -22.55 20.55
C TYR A 216 -8.28 -22.44 21.62
N TYR A 217 -9.53 -22.40 21.16
CA TYR A 217 -10.64 -23.04 21.85
C TYR A 217 -10.87 -24.40 21.18
#